data_AF-A0A7V1RGA6-F1
#
_entry.id   AF-A0A7V1RGA6-F1
#
_cell.length_a   1.000
_cell.length_b   1.000
_cell.length_c   1.000
_cell.angle_alpha   90.00
_cell.angle_beta   90.00
_cell.angle_gamma   90.00
#
_symmetry.space_group_name_H-M   'P 1'
#
loop_
_entity.id
_entity.type
_entity.pdbx_description
1 polymer ?
#
loop_
_entity_poly.entity_id
_entity_poly.type
_entity_poly.pdbx_seq_one_letter_code
_entity_poly.pdbx_strand_id
1 'polypeptide(L)'
;MPTNEPPSSDPRDFAPAPEWIPPAVREALERTYYAEIERRASLEQFVRDPEFLQDPASHLAFYTDHGVVHVRDVARNLLDVLDVVHGVLIPARESERLDCMRAYGVALAYVHDIGMVDFTRFGREMHPEFATQEVFAPRFDAWVDALWDADCGGLSRRLRALVDEGAVEGDPRRVLREMLSMANAHSKTKVPVSVLNDPPTLRRLMVATLGTSLESLHALQQEAGARTWIGAARLDGGDSEVEPLFAGPVRPSQRSDAWHPCFPRDAYRWIVSEHPGARALLEDVVDTLRAFRCADALRQRGTHLRTSGGYQVMVSRVTASAIYALTRANGDTFLVEADTTLSGEANVASSELTRDGDVWISFHRGAFPDEATTRRAVVRAALVVNDVQADIVESFQRPSRAPLPPPLKPAGQMLIFLEGVEDNLEFAQMVREEVEEINPRLRGRVVAAPMLRNIADEERRHYLNAVPVQWPRERRVELLRRMAARGHRTEGMDPAEAFRHVRMLSLRRGQVLMEANWPSGFVYVPLGPGLMGRPLGGYHTFAAHELVPLGNTGVVRGAVRNSTVTAEQDVEVLVIPPEVYMRHWHRTYTLQEFARMHAPE
;
A
#
# COMPACT_ATOMS: atom_id res chain seq x y z
N MET A 1 21.98 15.59 25.59
CA MET A 1 21.71 14.24 25.06
C MET A 1 20.42 14.36 24.26
N PRO A 2 20.46 14.34 22.93
CA PRO A 2 19.23 14.28 22.16
C PRO A 2 18.57 12.93 22.46
N THR A 3 17.32 12.98 22.90
CA THR A 3 16.49 11.81 23.12
C THR A 3 16.22 11.18 21.75
N ASN A 4 16.77 9.98 21.52
CA ASN A 4 16.36 9.09 20.44
C ASN A 4 14.94 8.58 20.72
N GLU A 5 13.96 9.47 20.78
CA GLU A 5 12.59 9.04 20.58
C GLU A 5 12.47 8.68 19.09
N PRO A 6 11.96 7.50 18.74
CA PRO A 6 11.62 7.22 17.35
C PRO A 6 10.68 8.32 16.85
N PRO A 7 10.79 8.76 15.58
CA PRO A 7 9.85 9.72 15.03
C PRO A 7 8.43 9.23 15.29
N SER A 8 7.55 10.15 15.72
CA SER A 8 6.14 9.85 15.93
C SER A 8 5.60 9.08 14.72
N SER A 9 5.09 7.87 14.96
CA SER A 9 4.43 7.07 13.93
C SER A 9 3.05 7.64 13.58
N ASP A 10 2.60 8.69 14.29
CA ASP A 10 1.37 9.39 13.99
C ASP A 10 1.53 10.23 12.71
N PRO A 11 0.80 9.90 11.63
CA PRO A 11 0.88 10.63 10.37
C PRO A 11 0.49 12.10 10.50
N ARG A 12 -0.19 12.50 11.59
CA ARG A 12 -0.46 13.91 11.94
C ARG A 12 0.80 14.72 12.20
N ASP A 13 1.87 14.08 12.66
CA ASP A 13 3.13 14.73 13.02
C ASP A 13 4.13 14.71 11.86
N PHE A 14 3.84 13.98 10.78
CA PHE A 14 4.69 13.97 9.60
C PHE A 14 4.61 15.30 8.86
N ALA A 15 5.76 15.95 8.70
CA ALA A 15 5.98 17.02 7.75
C ALA A 15 7.10 16.56 6.82
N PRO A 16 6.89 16.55 5.49
CA PRO A 16 7.99 16.28 4.57
C PRO A 16 9.11 17.30 4.80
N ALA A 17 10.34 16.82 4.68
CA ALA A 17 11.50 17.65 4.91
C ALA A 17 11.60 18.78 3.86
N PRO A 18 12.12 19.97 4.22
CA PRO A 18 12.12 21.16 3.35
C PRO A 18 12.83 20.96 2.00
N GLU A 19 13.73 19.98 1.89
CA GLU A 19 14.41 19.61 0.65
C GLU A 19 13.46 19.03 -0.42
N TRP A 20 12.28 18.53 -0.03
CA TRP A 20 11.30 17.93 -0.95
C TRP A 20 10.15 18.88 -1.29
N ILE A 21 9.73 19.71 -0.35
CA ILE A 21 8.72 20.76 -0.56
C ILE A 21 8.95 21.93 0.41
N PRO A 22 8.88 23.19 -0.04
CA PRO A 22 9.06 24.33 0.86
C PRO A 22 7.95 24.37 1.92
N PRO A 23 8.27 24.59 3.21
CA PRO A 23 7.26 24.68 4.27
C PRO A 23 6.17 25.72 3.97
N ALA A 24 6.52 26.85 3.35
CA ALA A 24 5.58 27.89 2.97
C ALA A 24 4.56 27.42 1.92
N VAL A 25 4.97 26.61 0.94
CA VAL A 25 4.07 26.03 -0.08
C VAL A 25 3.14 25.02 0.57
N ARG A 26 3.70 24.11 1.37
CA ARG A 26 2.96 23.12 2.15
C ARG A 26 1.87 23.78 3.00
N GLU A 27 2.25 24.69 3.89
CA GLU A 27 1.33 25.37 4.80
C GLU A 27 0.29 26.26 4.09
N ALA A 28 0.60 26.73 2.88
CA ALA A 28 -0.38 27.45 2.07
C ALA A 28 -1.43 26.49 1.50
N LEU A 29 -1.02 25.37 0.89
CA LEU A 29 -1.93 24.35 0.37
C LEU A 29 -2.81 23.75 1.47
N GLU A 30 -2.22 23.41 2.62
CA GLU A 30 -2.93 22.90 3.80
C GLU A 30 -4.01 23.87 4.28
N ARG A 31 -3.70 25.17 4.35
CA ARG A 31 -4.64 26.20 4.80
C ARG A 31 -5.70 26.55 3.77
N THR A 32 -5.36 26.51 2.48
CA THR A 32 -6.25 26.96 1.41
C THR A 32 -7.23 25.87 0.98
N TYR A 33 -6.79 24.63 0.83
CA TYR A 33 -7.65 23.53 0.35
C TYR A 33 -7.98 22.53 1.47
N TYR A 34 -6.97 21.96 2.13
CA TYR A 34 -7.21 20.86 3.06
C TYR A 34 -8.00 21.28 4.31
N ALA A 35 -7.76 22.48 4.84
CA ALA A 35 -8.56 23.02 5.93
C ALA A 35 -10.04 23.21 5.53
N GLU A 36 -10.33 23.54 4.27
CA GLU A 36 -11.70 23.65 3.77
C GLU A 36 -12.34 22.26 3.58
N ILE A 37 -11.58 21.27 3.09
CA ILE A 37 -12.01 19.88 2.98
C ILE A 37 -12.41 19.35 4.37
N GLU A 38 -11.52 19.50 5.36
CA GLU A 38 -11.77 19.06 6.74
C GLU A 38 -12.95 19.78 7.37
N ARG A 39 -13.06 21.10 7.15
CA ARG A 39 -14.19 21.89 7.63
C ARG A 39 -15.51 21.35 7.06
N ARG A 40 -15.60 21.08 5.75
CA ARG A 40 -16.82 20.54 5.11
C ARG A 40 -17.12 19.10 5.51
N ALA A 41 -16.09 18.32 5.79
CA ALA A 41 -16.23 16.96 6.27
C ALA A 41 -16.63 16.85 7.75
N SER A 42 -16.72 17.97 8.48
CA SER A 42 -17.14 17.98 9.88
C SER A 42 -18.64 17.64 10.02
N LEU A 43 -18.96 16.93 11.11
CA LEU A 43 -20.32 16.52 11.46
C LEU A 43 -21.27 17.71 11.55
N GLU A 44 -20.81 18.86 12.05
CA GLU A 44 -21.60 20.09 12.14
C GLU A 44 -22.01 20.63 10.76
N GLN A 45 -21.19 20.40 9.73
CA GLN A 45 -21.50 20.79 8.36
C GLN A 45 -22.42 19.78 7.69
N PHE A 46 -22.01 18.50 7.60
CA PHE A 46 -22.74 17.55 6.76
C PHE A 46 -24.10 17.13 7.33
N VAL A 47 -24.37 17.23 8.64
CA VAL A 47 -25.74 16.99 9.16
C VAL A 47 -26.75 18.04 8.71
N ARG A 48 -26.27 19.16 8.15
CA ARG A 48 -27.11 20.19 7.54
C ARG A 48 -27.26 19.98 6.03
N ASP A 49 -26.56 19.02 5.46
CA ASP A 49 -26.64 18.67 4.05
C ASP A 49 -27.91 17.84 3.80
N PRO A 50 -28.83 18.28 2.92
CA PRO A 50 -30.00 17.49 2.56
C PRO A 50 -29.66 16.13 1.96
N GLU A 51 -28.55 16.00 1.21
CA GLU A 51 -28.13 14.72 0.62
C GLU A 51 -27.75 13.71 1.71
N PHE A 52 -27.06 14.18 2.75
CA PHE A 52 -26.75 13.36 3.92
C PHE A 52 -28.00 12.87 4.63
N LEU A 53 -29.00 13.74 4.82
CA LEU A 53 -30.24 13.37 5.51
C LEU A 53 -31.09 12.38 4.69
N GLN A 54 -30.92 12.36 3.37
CA GLN A 54 -31.63 11.46 2.47
C GLN A 54 -30.98 10.07 2.40
N ASP A 55 -29.65 10.01 2.25
CA ASP A 55 -28.89 8.77 2.20
C ASP A 55 -27.52 8.92 2.88
N PRO A 56 -27.47 8.77 4.21
CA PRO A 56 -26.22 8.91 4.96
C PRO A 56 -25.17 7.90 4.48
N ALA A 57 -25.56 6.67 4.15
CA ALA A 57 -24.60 5.60 3.82
C ALA A 57 -23.82 5.88 2.52
N SER A 58 -24.45 6.59 1.57
CA SER A 58 -23.82 7.00 0.30
C SER A 58 -23.27 8.42 0.33
N HIS A 59 -23.31 9.10 1.48
CA HIS A 59 -22.81 10.47 1.60
C HIS A 59 -21.28 10.53 1.75
N LEU A 60 -20.65 11.48 1.05
CA LEU A 60 -19.19 11.63 0.95
C LEU A 60 -18.46 11.66 2.29
N ALA A 61 -19.06 12.28 3.30
CA ALA A 61 -18.48 12.41 4.63
C ALA A 61 -18.05 11.07 5.27
N PHE A 62 -18.66 9.95 4.87
CA PHE A 62 -18.31 8.63 5.38
C PHE A 62 -17.17 7.95 4.62
N TYR A 63 -16.89 8.33 3.37
CA TYR A 63 -15.90 7.61 2.55
C TYR A 63 -14.82 8.44 1.89
N THR A 64 -14.83 9.75 2.06
CA THR A 64 -13.68 10.58 1.70
C THR A 64 -12.68 10.65 2.86
N ASP A 65 -11.43 10.37 2.56
CA ASP A 65 -10.28 10.45 3.45
C ASP A 65 -9.26 11.54 3.04
N HIS A 66 -9.63 12.42 2.10
CA HIS A 66 -8.76 13.37 1.38
C HIS A 66 -8.36 14.62 2.21
N GLY A 67 -8.23 14.46 3.54
CA GLY A 67 -7.80 15.51 4.47
C GLY A 67 -6.28 15.68 4.54
N VAL A 68 -5.81 16.56 5.45
CA VAL A 68 -4.36 16.87 5.54
C VAL A 68 -3.51 15.67 5.93
N VAL A 69 -4.07 14.81 6.78
CA VAL A 69 -3.41 13.59 7.27
C VAL A 69 -3.14 12.62 6.13
N HIS A 70 -4.09 12.49 5.21
CA HIS A 70 -3.96 11.63 4.04
C HIS A 70 -2.83 12.11 3.14
N VAL A 71 -2.79 13.39 2.75
CA VAL A 71 -1.76 13.86 1.81
C VAL A 71 -0.35 13.82 2.38
N ARG A 72 -0.22 14.05 3.70
CA ARG A 72 1.05 13.87 4.42
C ARG A 72 1.51 12.42 4.39
N ASP A 73 0.59 11.48 4.60
CA ASP A 73 0.86 10.06 4.55
C ASP A 73 1.25 9.59 3.15
N VAL A 74 0.54 10.04 2.11
CA VAL A 74 0.89 9.76 0.72
C VAL A 74 2.27 10.32 0.36
N ALA A 75 2.59 11.55 0.80
CA ALA A 75 3.91 12.14 0.60
C ALA A 75 5.03 11.32 1.27
N ARG A 76 4.80 10.81 2.48
CA ARG A 76 5.74 9.91 3.17
C ARG A 76 5.90 8.59 2.41
N ASN A 77 4.78 7.92 2.13
CA ASN A 77 4.75 6.62 1.46
C ASN A 77 5.40 6.69 0.08
N LEU A 78 5.30 7.82 -0.62
CA LEU A 78 5.97 8.00 -1.90
C LEU A 78 7.49 7.91 -1.77
N LEU A 79 8.08 8.53 -0.74
CA LEU A 79 9.52 8.46 -0.51
C LEU A 79 9.93 7.01 -0.25
N ASP A 80 9.19 6.31 0.62
CA ASP A 80 9.43 4.90 0.93
C ASP A 80 9.27 4.00 -0.31
N VAL A 81 8.25 4.25 -1.14
CA VAL A 81 8.02 3.51 -2.38
C VAL A 81 9.17 3.75 -3.35
N LEU A 82 9.60 5.00 -3.57
CA LEU A 82 10.70 5.31 -4.50
C LEU A 82 12.02 4.62 -4.07
N ASP A 83 12.28 4.53 -2.78
CA ASP A 83 13.43 3.82 -2.22
C ASP A 83 13.38 2.31 -2.48
N VAL A 84 12.17 1.74 -2.54
CA VAL A 84 11.97 0.32 -2.81
C VAL A 84 11.96 0.01 -4.31
N VAL A 85 11.32 0.84 -5.14
CA VAL A 85 11.05 0.48 -6.53
C VAL A 85 12.22 0.76 -7.47
N HIS A 86 13.10 1.71 -7.15
CA HIS A 86 14.20 2.05 -8.05
C HIS A 86 15.25 0.92 -8.11
N GLY A 87 15.52 0.41 -9.30
CA GLY A 87 16.33 -0.79 -9.50
C GLY A 87 15.58 -2.11 -9.31
N VAL A 88 14.30 -2.08 -8.92
CA VAL A 88 13.46 -3.27 -8.72
C VAL A 88 12.27 -3.29 -9.70
N LEU A 89 11.36 -2.32 -9.62
CA LEU A 89 10.19 -2.21 -10.50
C LEU A 89 10.34 -1.12 -11.58
N ILE A 90 11.23 -0.16 -11.34
CA ILE A 90 11.64 0.88 -12.30
C ILE A 90 13.17 0.84 -12.46
N PRO A 91 13.74 1.26 -13.61
CA PRO A 91 15.19 1.25 -13.78
C PRO A 91 15.89 2.09 -12.69
N ALA A 92 17.08 1.67 -12.27
CA ALA A 92 17.86 2.44 -11.31
C ALA A 92 18.12 3.87 -11.83
N ARG A 93 18.10 4.84 -10.93
CA ARG A 93 18.29 6.26 -11.22
C ARG A 93 19.50 6.77 -10.46
N GLU A 94 20.28 7.62 -11.12
CA GLU A 94 21.30 8.43 -10.46
C GLU A 94 20.66 9.29 -9.35
N SER A 95 21.41 9.55 -8.28
CA SER A 95 20.90 10.23 -7.09
C SER A 95 20.19 11.55 -7.40
N GLU A 96 20.75 12.37 -8.29
CA GLU A 96 20.15 13.66 -8.68
C GLU A 96 18.79 13.48 -9.39
N ARG A 97 18.66 12.46 -10.25
CA ARG A 97 17.37 12.17 -10.90
C ARG A 97 16.35 11.64 -9.91
N LEU A 98 16.77 10.80 -8.98
CA LEU A 98 15.91 10.26 -7.93
C LEU A 98 15.43 11.37 -6.98
N ASP A 99 16.29 12.31 -6.61
CA ASP A 99 15.93 13.45 -5.77
C ASP A 99 14.93 14.38 -6.48
N CYS A 100 15.08 14.59 -7.80
CA CYS A 100 14.06 15.26 -8.61
C CYS A 100 12.72 14.53 -8.56
N MET A 101 12.71 13.20 -8.66
CA MET A 101 11.49 12.38 -8.59
C MET A 101 10.82 12.49 -7.22
N ARG A 102 11.60 12.46 -6.13
CA ARG A 102 11.11 12.64 -4.75
C ARG A 102 10.45 14.01 -4.56
N ALA A 103 11.13 15.09 -4.94
CA ALA A 103 10.59 16.45 -4.83
C ALA A 103 9.33 16.64 -5.69
N TYR A 104 9.36 16.17 -6.94
CA TYR A 104 8.20 16.23 -7.84
C TYR A 104 7.00 15.46 -7.27
N GLY A 105 7.20 14.22 -6.85
CA GLY A 105 6.09 13.42 -6.35
C GLY A 105 5.55 13.92 -5.00
N VAL A 106 6.38 14.46 -4.11
CA VAL A 106 5.89 15.08 -2.86
C VAL A 106 5.02 16.30 -3.19
N ALA A 107 5.43 17.12 -4.16
CA ALA A 107 4.59 18.21 -4.64
C ALA A 107 3.27 17.71 -5.25
N LEU A 108 3.28 16.61 -6.04
CA LEU A 108 2.07 15.98 -6.56
C LEU A 108 1.12 15.50 -5.45
N ALA A 109 1.65 14.87 -4.40
CA ALA A 109 0.86 14.40 -3.27
C ALA A 109 0.07 15.54 -2.60
N TYR A 110 0.64 16.75 -2.54
CA TYR A 110 -0.03 17.94 -2.01
C TYR A 110 -0.99 18.62 -3.00
N VAL A 111 -1.02 18.20 -4.25
CA VAL A 111 -1.86 18.80 -5.31
C VAL A 111 -3.03 17.92 -5.71
N HIS A 112 -2.89 16.59 -5.65
CA HIS A 112 -3.83 15.69 -6.32
C HIS A 112 -5.28 15.76 -5.84
N ASP A 113 -5.47 16.06 -4.56
CA ASP A 113 -6.77 16.05 -3.90
C ASP A 113 -7.38 17.42 -3.66
N ILE A 114 -6.72 18.50 -4.10
CA ILE A 114 -7.19 19.86 -3.81
C ILE A 114 -8.58 20.15 -4.39
N GLY A 115 -9.05 19.36 -5.36
CA GLY A 115 -10.40 19.46 -5.91
C GLY A 115 -11.51 19.01 -4.96
N MET A 116 -11.18 18.26 -3.91
CA MET A 116 -12.15 17.84 -2.89
C MET A 116 -12.71 18.99 -2.04
N VAL A 117 -12.23 20.23 -2.24
CA VAL A 117 -12.88 21.44 -1.70
C VAL A 117 -14.34 21.58 -2.16
N ASP A 118 -14.67 21.05 -3.34
CA ASP A 118 -16.05 20.80 -3.72
C ASP A 118 -16.52 19.47 -3.13
N PHE A 119 -17.12 19.54 -1.94
CA PHE A 119 -17.57 18.37 -1.18
C PHE A 119 -18.94 17.85 -1.64
N THR A 120 -19.17 17.80 -2.96
CA THR A 120 -20.37 17.25 -3.60
C THR A 120 -20.01 16.04 -4.44
N ARG A 121 -21.01 15.26 -4.87
CA ARG A 121 -20.76 14.12 -5.79
C ARG A 121 -20.03 14.55 -7.06
N PHE A 122 -20.38 15.71 -7.62
CA PHE A 122 -19.69 16.29 -8.76
C PHE A 122 -18.22 16.56 -8.43
N GLY A 123 -17.94 17.25 -7.32
CA GLY A 123 -16.58 17.52 -6.89
C GLY A 123 -15.76 16.25 -6.64
N ARG A 124 -16.37 15.21 -6.04
CA ARG A 124 -15.73 13.90 -5.90
C ARG A 124 -15.39 13.26 -7.23
N GLU A 125 -16.26 13.32 -8.22
CA GLU A 125 -16.02 12.71 -9.53
C GLU A 125 -14.99 13.50 -10.35
N MET A 126 -14.88 14.82 -10.13
CA MET A 126 -14.07 15.76 -10.92
C MET A 126 -12.81 16.30 -10.21
N HIS A 127 -12.55 15.93 -8.95
CA HIS A 127 -11.39 16.42 -8.19
C HIS A 127 -10.03 16.23 -8.90
N PRO A 128 -9.76 15.12 -9.63
CA PRO A 128 -8.47 14.93 -10.31
C PRO A 128 -8.28 15.95 -11.44
N GLU A 129 -9.33 16.18 -12.24
CA GLU A 129 -9.32 17.17 -13.33
C GLU A 129 -9.32 18.61 -12.79
N PHE A 130 -10.00 18.86 -11.67
CA PHE A 130 -9.90 20.15 -10.99
C PHE A 130 -8.45 20.44 -10.61
N ALA A 131 -7.75 19.48 -9.97
CA ALA A 131 -6.34 19.64 -9.61
C ALA A 131 -5.46 19.95 -10.84
N THR A 132 -5.71 19.26 -11.96
CA THR A 132 -5.04 19.51 -13.25
C THR A 132 -5.21 20.96 -13.72
N GLN A 133 -6.42 21.50 -13.64
CA GLN A 133 -6.74 22.84 -14.14
C GLN A 133 -6.32 23.95 -13.17
N GLU A 134 -6.37 23.67 -11.87
CA GLU A 134 -6.10 24.62 -10.81
C GLU A 134 -4.62 25.02 -10.73
N VAL A 135 -3.70 24.11 -11.09
CA VAL A 135 -2.25 24.39 -11.21
C VAL A 135 -1.96 25.53 -12.20
N PHE A 136 -2.86 25.81 -13.14
CA PHE A 136 -2.73 26.91 -14.11
C PHE A 136 -3.51 28.17 -13.71
N ALA A 137 -4.21 28.18 -12.57
CA ALA A 137 -4.92 29.35 -12.09
C ALA A 137 -3.95 30.40 -11.52
N PRO A 138 -4.26 31.71 -11.62
CA PRO A 138 -3.38 32.77 -11.09
C PRO A 138 -3.05 32.65 -9.60
N ARG A 139 -3.97 32.09 -8.80
CA ARG A 139 -3.73 31.87 -7.37
C ARG A 139 -2.63 30.83 -7.08
N PHE A 140 -2.33 29.97 -8.07
CA PHE A 140 -1.29 28.96 -7.99
C PHE A 140 0.10 29.53 -8.33
N ASP A 141 0.18 30.76 -8.86
CA ASP A 141 1.42 31.39 -9.31
C ASP A 141 2.45 31.52 -8.19
N ALA A 142 2.01 32.02 -7.02
CA ALA A 142 2.88 32.17 -5.86
C ALA A 142 3.47 30.83 -5.38
N TRP A 143 2.77 29.72 -5.59
CA TRP A 143 3.25 28.39 -5.19
C TRP A 143 4.24 27.82 -6.21
N VAL A 144 3.99 28.00 -7.50
CA VAL A 144 4.95 27.62 -8.55
C VAL A 144 6.23 28.42 -8.41
N ASP A 145 6.13 29.72 -8.14
CA ASP A 145 7.31 30.57 -7.92
C ASP A 145 8.10 30.12 -6.69
N ALA A 146 7.42 29.83 -5.57
CA ALA A 146 8.09 29.34 -4.37
C ALA A 146 8.74 27.96 -4.55
N LEU A 147 8.09 27.03 -5.26
CA LEU A 147 8.68 25.74 -5.64
C LEU A 147 9.89 25.94 -6.56
N TRP A 148 9.76 26.85 -7.52
CA TRP A 148 10.79 27.14 -8.50
C TRP A 148 12.05 27.74 -7.86
N ASP A 149 11.87 28.69 -6.95
CA ASP A 149 12.96 29.40 -6.29
C ASP A 149 13.68 28.53 -5.25
N ALA A 150 12.97 27.60 -4.62
CA ALA A 150 13.56 26.68 -3.64
C ALA A 150 14.43 25.58 -4.28
N ASP A 151 14.21 25.24 -5.55
CA ASP A 151 14.95 24.20 -6.29
C ASP A 151 14.99 22.85 -5.54
N CYS A 152 13.89 22.48 -4.88
CA CYS A 152 13.75 21.22 -4.14
C CYS A 152 14.13 20.02 -5.02
N GLY A 153 14.99 19.14 -4.50
CA GLY A 153 15.53 17.99 -5.24
C GLY A 153 16.28 18.33 -6.55
N GLY A 154 16.63 19.59 -6.81
CA GLY A 154 17.25 20.04 -8.07
C GLY A 154 16.28 20.18 -9.24
N LEU A 155 14.97 20.21 -8.99
CA LEU A 155 13.92 20.20 -10.02
C LEU A 155 14.02 21.39 -10.98
N SER A 156 14.18 22.60 -10.45
CA SER A 156 14.25 23.83 -11.26
C SER A 156 15.53 23.87 -12.08
N ARG A 157 16.66 23.48 -11.48
CA ARG A 157 17.95 23.40 -12.18
C ARG A 157 17.88 22.42 -13.35
N ARG A 158 17.30 21.24 -13.13
CA ARG A 158 17.14 20.23 -14.17
C ARG A 158 16.27 20.72 -15.32
N LEU A 159 15.14 21.36 -15.03
CA LEU A 159 14.26 21.88 -16.08
C LEU A 159 14.90 23.03 -16.87
N ARG A 160 15.70 23.89 -16.22
CA ARG A 160 16.49 24.92 -16.92
C ARG A 160 17.52 24.28 -17.86
N ALA A 161 18.29 23.30 -17.39
CA ALA A 161 19.27 22.61 -18.20
C ALA A 161 18.66 21.96 -19.45
N LEU A 162 17.48 21.33 -19.31
CA LEU A 162 16.76 20.75 -20.45
C LEU A 162 16.31 21.80 -21.49
N VAL A 163 15.98 23.02 -21.06
CA VAL A 163 15.66 24.11 -21.99
C VAL A 163 16.93 24.65 -22.64
N ASP A 164 18.01 24.84 -21.88
CA ASP A 164 19.30 25.33 -22.38
C ASP A 164 19.92 24.36 -23.41
N GLU A 165 19.71 23.05 -23.23
CA GLU A 165 20.11 22.00 -24.17
C GLU A 165 19.19 21.88 -25.40
N GLY A 166 18.07 22.60 -25.43
CA GLY A 166 17.05 22.48 -26.48
C GLY A 166 16.23 21.20 -26.42
N ALA A 167 16.27 20.46 -25.30
CA ALA A 167 15.48 19.26 -25.08
C ALA A 167 13.99 19.57 -24.92
N VAL A 168 13.68 20.69 -24.28
CA VAL A 168 12.33 21.20 -24.05
C VAL A 168 12.23 22.64 -24.53
N GLU A 169 11.13 23.00 -25.18
CA GLU A 169 10.91 24.35 -25.70
C GLU A 169 10.15 25.23 -24.71
N GLY A 170 10.50 26.52 -24.64
CA GLY A 170 9.77 27.57 -23.91
C GLY A 170 10.21 27.77 -22.46
N ASP A 171 9.35 28.39 -21.65
CA ASP A 171 9.64 28.66 -20.23
C ASP A 171 9.66 27.34 -19.42
N PRO A 172 10.76 27.00 -18.72
CA PRO A 172 10.80 25.79 -17.92
C PRO A 172 9.82 25.80 -16.73
N ARG A 173 9.34 26.96 -16.26
CA ARG A 173 8.25 27.03 -15.26
C ARG A 173 6.93 26.50 -15.82
N ARG A 174 6.69 26.64 -17.13
CA ARG A 174 5.54 26.05 -17.80
C ARG A 174 5.60 24.52 -17.75
N VAL A 175 6.79 23.95 -17.94
CA VAL A 175 7.02 22.49 -17.86
C VAL A 175 6.75 22.00 -16.43
N LEU A 176 7.18 22.75 -15.42
CA LEU A 176 6.85 22.44 -14.02
C LEU A 176 5.33 22.41 -13.78
N ARG A 177 4.57 23.38 -14.30
CA ARG A 177 3.10 23.36 -14.22
C ARG A 177 2.48 22.17 -14.92
N GLU A 178 2.95 21.86 -16.13
CA GLU A 178 2.52 20.67 -16.87
C GLU A 178 2.84 19.38 -16.11
N MET A 179 3.97 19.31 -15.40
CA MET A 179 4.27 18.15 -14.55
C MET A 179 3.32 18.08 -13.36
N LEU A 180 3.09 19.17 -12.64
CA LEU A 180 2.19 19.21 -11.48
C LEU A 180 0.73 18.95 -11.85
N SER A 181 0.30 19.38 -13.04
CA SER A 181 -1.08 19.15 -13.51
C SER A 181 -1.35 17.68 -13.86
N MET A 182 -0.32 16.85 -14.01
CA MET A 182 -0.48 15.39 -14.14
C MET A 182 -0.92 14.72 -12.82
N ALA A 183 -1.27 15.50 -11.79
CA ALA A 183 -1.86 14.97 -10.56
C ALA A 183 -3.15 14.17 -10.81
N ASN A 184 -3.90 14.42 -11.90
CA ASN A 184 -5.03 13.56 -12.28
C ASN A 184 -4.65 12.10 -12.53
N ALA A 185 -3.38 11.83 -12.82
CA ALA A 185 -2.89 10.50 -13.05
C ALA A 185 -2.75 9.69 -11.77
N HIS A 186 -3.12 10.17 -10.58
CA HIS A 186 -3.37 9.27 -9.45
C HIS A 186 -4.59 8.36 -9.71
N SER A 187 -5.58 8.83 -10.47
CA SER A 187 -6.80 8.08 -10.72
C SER A 187 -6.64 7.06 -11.85
N LYS A 188 -6.66 5.77 -11.49
CA LYS A 188 -6.60 4.65 -12.46
C LYS A 188 -7.76 4.61 -13.45
N THR A 189 -8.93 5.16 -13.08
CA THR A 189 -10.10 5.21 -13.95
C THR A 189 -10.01 6.36 -14.96
N LYS A 190 -9.43 7.51 -14.58
CA LYS A 190 -9.25 8.66 -15.48
C LYS A 190 -8.05 8.48 -16.41
N VAL A 191 -6.95 7.97 -15.87
CA VAL A 191 -5.70 7.73 -16.61
C VAL A 191 -5.31 6.26 -16.45
N PRO A 192 -5.87 5.32 -17.24
CA PRO A 192 -5.46 3.92 -17.18
C PRO A 192 -3.94 3.75 -17.45
N VAL A 193 -3.34 2.66 -16.96
CA VAL A 193 -1.90 2.42 -17.18
C VAL A 193 -1.54 2.32 -18.68
N SER A 194 -2.48 1.88 -19.52
CA SER A 194 -2.32 1.88 -20.98
C SER A 194 -2.10 3.29 -21.53
N VAL A 195 -2.75 4.30 -20.96
CA VAL A 195 -2.54 5.72 -21.32
C VAL A 195 -1.20 6.21 -20.81
N LEU A 196 -0.83 5.91 -19.55
CA LEU A 196 0.51 6.24 -19.03
C LEU A 196 1.65 5.63 -19.86
N ASN A 197 1.39 4.48 -20.48
CA ASN A 197 2.32 3.73 -21.32
C ASN A 197 2.42 4.26 -22.77
N ASP A 198 1.55 5.19 -23.17
CA ASP A 198 1.45 5.70 -24.54
C ASP A 198 1.58 7.24 -24.54
N PRO A 199 2.81 7.78 -24.70
CA PRO A 199 3.07 9.21 -24.57
C PRO A 199 2.20 10.10 -25.49
N PRO A 200 1.98 9.77 -26.78
CA PRO A 200 1.01 10.47 -27.61
C PRO A 200 -0.40 10.53 -27.02
N THR A 201 -0.91 9.42 -26.48
CA THR A 201 -2.25 9.35 -25.89
C THR A 201 -2.31 10.10 -24.56
N LEU A 202 -1.29 9.97 -23.71
CA LEU A 202 -1.14 10.74 -22.49
C LEU A 202 -1.15 12.24 -22.77
N ARG A 203 -0.38 12.70 -23.76
CA ARG A 203 -0.37 14.12 -24.16
C ARG A 203 -1.76 14.58 -24.58
N ARG A 204 -2.45 13.83 -25.44
CA ARG A 204 -3.81 14.20 -25.90
C ARG A 204 -4.79 14.30 -24.73
N LEU A 205 -4.72 13.37 -23.78
CA LEU A 205 -5.54 13.40 -22.57
C LEU A 205 -5.26 14.66 -21.75
N MET A 206 -4.00 14.94 -21.43
CA MET A 206 -3.64 16.12 -20.62
C MET A 206 -4.06 17.45 -21.27
N VAL A 207 -3.89 17.56 -22.61
CA VAL A 207 -4.38 18.72 -23.37
C VAL A 207 -5.89 18.84 -23.31
N ALA A 208 -6.62 17.72 -23.46
CA ALA A 208 -8.07 17.72 -23.40
C ALA A 208 -8.60 18.09 -22.00
N THR A 209 -8.01 17.53 -20.94
CA THR A 209 -8.39 17.81 -19.55
C THR A 209 -8.17 19.29 -19.19
N LEU A 210 -7.01 19.86 -19.54
CA LEU A 210 -6.72 21.27 -19.27
C LEU A 210 -7.57 22.22 -20.14
N GLY A 211 -7.85 21.81 -21.37
CA GLY A 211 -8.55 22.60 -22.37
C GLY A 211 -10.08 22.55 -22.29
N THR A 212 -10.69 21.74 -21.43
CA THR A 212 -12.16 21.53 -21.39
C THR A 212 -12.72 21.89 -20.02
N SER A 213 -13.92 22.49 -19.94
CA SER A 213 -14.54 22.82 -18.65
C SER A 213 -14.86 21.56 -17.84
N LEU A 214 -14.86 21.65 -16.51
CA LEU A 214 -15.17 20.51 -15.64
C LEU A 214 -16.57 19.97 -15.87
N GLU A 215 -17.56 20.83 -16.14
CA GLU A 215 -18.94 20.42 -16.43
C GLU A 215 -19.04 19.63 -17.74
N SER A 216 -18.27 20.05 -18.75
CA SER A 216 -18.21 19.35 -20.03
C SER A 216 -17.51 18.00 -19.90
N LEU A 217 -16.41 17.94 -19.13
CA LEU A 217 -15.73 16.69 -18.80
C LEU A 217 -16.65 15.74 -18.02
N HIS A 218 -17.39 16.26 -17.05
CA HIS A 218 -18.36 15.51 -16.27
C HIS A 218 -19.48 14.93 -17.14
N ALA A 219 -20.07 15.75 -18.03
CA ALA A 219 -21.08 15.29 -18.97
C ALA A 219 -20.57 14.16 -19.88
N LEU A 220 -19.36 14.29 -20.43
CA LEU A 220 -18.72 13.24 -21.24
C LEU A 220 -18.53 11.94 -20.44
N GLN A 221 -18.16 12.05 -19.16
CA GLN A 221 -17.99 10.89 -18.28
C GLN A 221 -19.32 10.22 -17.95
N GLN A 222 -20.38 10.98 -17.71
CA GLN A 222 -21.72 10.42 -17.49
C GLN A 222 -22.23 9.69 -18.74
N GLU A 223 -22.03 10.25 -19.93
CA GLU A 223 -22.39 9.60 -21.19
C GLU A 223 -21.61 8.31 -21.42
N ALA A 224 -20.29 8.32 -21.22
CA ALA A 224 -19.47 7.14 -21.36
C ALA A 224 -19.77 6.08 -20.29
N GLY A 225 -19.98 6.49 -19.03
CA GLY A 225 -20.42 5.61 -17.96
C GLY A 225 -21.74 4.91 -18.29
N ALA A 226 -22.71 5.66 -18.83
CA ALA A 226 -23.97 5.10 -19.30
C ALA A 226 -23.79 4.10 -20.46
N ARG A 227 -22.91 4.39 -21.43
CA ARG A 227 -22.61 3.46 -22.53
C ARG A 227 -21.91 2.19 -22.05
N THR A 228 -20.98 2.32 -21.09
CA THR A 228 -20.24 1.19 -20.51
C THR A 228 -21.16 0.33 -19.65
N TRP A 229 -22.08 0.92 -18.89
CA TRP A 229 -23.09 0.20 -18.12
C TRP A 229 -24.12 -0.52 -19.01
N ILE A 230 -24.57 0.10 -20.10
CA ILE A 230 -25.45 -0.52 -21.10
C ILE A 230 -24.73 -1.64 -21.88
N GLY A 231 -23.42 -1.49 -22.14
CA GLY A 231 -22.57 -2.50 -22.76
C GLY A 231 -22.27 -3.69 -21.84
N ALA A 232 -21.94 -3.44 -20.57
CA ALA A 232 -21.71 -4.46 -19.55
C ALA A 232 -23.00 -5.23 -19.20
N ALA A 233 -24.17 -4.58 -19.24
CA ALA A 233 -25.46 -5.26 -19.14
C ALA A 233 -25.79 -6.15 -20.36
N ARG A 234 -24.98 -6.10 -21.43
CA ARG A 234 -25.17 -6.88 -22.68
C ARG A 234 -24.07 -7.89 -22.97
N LEU A 235 -22.91 -7.86 -22.30
CA LEU A 235 -21.78 -8.73 -22.60
C LEU A 235 -21.04 -9.17 -21.32
N ASP A 236 -21.29 -10.42 -20.94
CA ASP A 236 -20.39 -11.21 -20.10
C ASP A 236 -19.15 -11.58 -20.93
N GLY A 237 -17.98 -11.07 -20.54
CA GLY A 237 -16.68 -11.52 -21.03
C GLY A 237 -16.18 -10.86 -22.32
N GLY A 238 -15.22 -9.94 -22.18
CA GLY A 238 -14.39 -9.49 -23.31
C GLY A 238 -13.68 -8.17 -23.01
N ASP A 239 -12.37 -8.13 -23.27
CA ASP A 239 -11.53 -6.94 -23.16
C ASP A 239 -12.22 -5.71 -23.78
N SER A 240 -12.65 -4.77 -22.92
CA SER A 240 -13.17 -3.51 -23.39
C SER A 240 -12.01 -2.65 -23.88
N GLU A 241 -11.85 -2.54 -25.20
CA GLU A 241 -11.11 -1.43 -25.80
C GLU A 241 -11.77 -0.13 -25.32
N VAL A 242 -11.16 0.53 -24.35
CA VAL A 242 -11.56 1.86 -23.92
C VAL A 242 -11.18 2.81 -25.06
N GLU A 243 -12.13 3.11 -25.95
CA GLU A 243 -11.98 4.26 -26.85
C GLU A 243 -11.68 5.49 -25.99
N PRO A 244 -10.64 6.28 -26.31
CA PRO A 244 -10.33 7.47 -25.53
C PRO A 244 -11.53 8.42 -25.57
N LEU A 245 -12.07 8.70 -24.38
CA LEU A 245 -13.19 9.58 -24.03
C LEU A 245 -13.20 10.98 -24.70
N PHE A 246 -12.16 11.35 -25.45
CA PHE A 246 -11.82 12.72 -25.81
C PHE A 246 -11.57 12.92 -27.32
N ALA A 247 -12.43 12.34 -28.17
CA ALA A 247 -12.42 12.60 -29.62
C ALA A 247 -13.25 13.85 -30.03
N GLY A 248 -13.80 14.60 -29.06
CA GLY A 248 -14.62 15.80 -29.31
C GLY A 248 -13.82 17.10 -29.44
N PRO A 249 -14.40 18.16 -30.04
CA PRO A 249 -13.75 19.46 -30.17
C PRO A 249 -13.51 20.12 -28.81
N VAL A 250 -12.24 20.38 -28.49
CA VAL A 250 -11.78 21.11 -27.30
C VAL A 250 -12.27 22.56 -27.37
N ARG A 251 -13.07 23.01 -26.39
CA ARG A 251 -13.40 24.43 -26.21
C ARG A 251 -12.51 24.99 -25.10
N PRO A 252 -11.46 25.78 -25.43
CA PRO A 252 -10.44 26.19 -24.47
C PRO A 252 -11.06 26.80 -23.21
N SER A 253 -10.61 26.34 -22.05
CA SER A 253 -10.78 27.10 -20.82
C SER A 253 -9.97 28.40 -20.97
N GLN A 254 -10.56 29.55 -20.61
CA GLN A 254 -9.91 30.88 -20.65
C GLN A 254 -8.61 30.97 -19.82
N ARG A 255 -8.28 29.93 -19.05
CA ARG A 255 -7.13 29.84 -18.16
C ARG A 255 -5.83 29.41 -18.86
N SER A 256 -5.91 28.86 -20.08
CA SER A 256 -4.78 28.21 -20.74
C SER A 256 -4.01 29.10 -21.74
N ASP A 257 -4.65 30.15 -22.26
CA ASP A 257 -4.05 31.04 -23.28
C ASP A 257 -2.86 31.86 -22.73
N ALA A 258 -2.83 32.11 -21.42
CA ALA A 258 -1.74 32.85 -20.76
C ALA A 258 -0.40 32.11 -20.79
N TRP A 259 -0.42 30.78 -20.78
CA TRP A 259 0.78 29.93 -20.70
C TRP A 259 1.16 29.29 -22.03
N HIS A 260 0.22 29.23 -22.98
CA HIS A 260 0.41 28.59 -24.27
C HIS A 260 -0.05 29.50 -25.41
N PRO A 261 0.89 30.15 -26.14
CA PRO A 261 0.55 31.00 -27.28
C PRO A 261 -0.26 30.26 -28.36
N CYS A 262 -0.02 28.96 -28.55
CA CYS A 262 -0.85 28.08 -29.36
C CYS A 262 -1.20 26.81 -28.57
N PHE A 263 -2.18 26.89 -27.67
CA PHE A 263 -2.52 25.85 -26.69
C PHE A 263 -2.51 24.40 -27.21
N PRO A 264 -3.30 23.99 -28.22
CA PRO A 264 -3.34 22.59 -28.65
C PRO A 264 -2.00 22.07 -29.22
N ARG A 265 -1.18 22.98 -29.76
CA ARG A 265 0.12 22.67 -30.35
C ARG A 265 1.23 22.62 -29.31
N ASP A 266 1.21 23.56 -28.37
CA ASP A 266 2.36 23.82 -27.50
C ASP A 266 2.29 23.07 -26.17
N ALA A 267 1.08 22.83 -25.64
CA ALA A 267 0.91 22.18 -24.34
C ALA A 267 1.44 20.73 -24.35
N TYR A 268 2.19 20.39 -23.29
CA TYR A 268 2.78 19.07 -23.01
C TYR A 268 3.62 18.52 -24.16
N ARG A 269 4.20 19.38 -25.01
CA ARG A 269 4.93 18.94 -26.21
C ARG A 269 6.15 18.09 -25.89
N TRP A 270 6.78 18.31 -24.73
CA TRP A 270 7.93 17.53 -24.27
C TRP A 270 7.62 16.03 -24.08
N ILE A 271 6.36 15.65 -23.81
CA ILE A 271 5.92 14.25 -23.67
C ILE A 271 6.17 13.44 -24.95
N VAL A 272 6.07 14.07 -26.13
CA VAL A 272 6.25 13.40 -27.42
C VAL A 272 7.56 13.80 -28.11
N SER A 273 8.47 14.44 -27.39
CA SER A 273 9.77 14.83 -27.92
C SER A 273 10.66 13.62 -28.13
N GLU A 274 11.36 13.58 -29.27
CA GLU A 274 12.36 12.55 -29.55
C GLU A 274 13.72 12.87 -28.90
N HIS A 275 13.90 14.08 -28.36
CA HIS A 275 15.15 14.48 -27.72
C HIS A 275 15.46 13.59 -26.50
N PRO A 276 16.68 13.03 -26.36
CA PRO A 276 17.03 12.11 -25.28
C PRO A 276 16.74 12.66 -23.87
N GLY A 277 17.07 13.94 -23.62
CA GLY A 277 16.78 14.60 -22.34
C GLY A 277 15.29 14.70 -22.00
N ALA A 278 14.43 14.97 -22.99
CA ALA A 278 12.98 15.03 -22.79
C ALA A 278 12.37 13.63 -22.58
N ARG A 279 12.89 12.62 -23.29
CA ARG A 279 12.53 11.22 -23.04
C ARG A 279 12.89 10.77 -21.62
N ALA A 280 14.08 11.13 -21.15
CA ALA A 280 14.51 10.83 -19.78
C ALA A 280 13.65 11.57 -18.73
N LEU A 281 13.24 12.82 -19.00
CA LEU A 281 12.28 13.54 -18.16
C LEU A 281 10.93 12.82 -18.11
N LEU A 282 10.40 12.39 -19.26
CA LEU A 282 9.14 11.65 -19.33
C LEU A 282 9.20 10.33 -18.57
N GLU A 283 10.27 9.56 -18.72
CA GLU A 283 10.47 8.32 -17.97
C GLU A 283 10.43 8.56 -16.46
N ASP A 284 11.07 9.62 -15.97
CA ASP A 284 11.06 9.98 -14.55
C ASP A 284 9.69 10.45 -14.08
N VAL A 285 9.00 11.28 -14.87
CA VAL A 285 7.64 11.73 -14.55
C VAL A 285 6.68 10.55 -14.49
N VAL A 286 6.67 9.69 -15.51
CA VAL A 286 5.79 8.52 -15.57
C VAL A 286 6.11 7.54 -14.44
N ASP A 287 7.38 7.27 -14.15
CA ASP A 287 7.76 6.38 -13.04
C ASP A 287 7.42 6.97 -11.67
N THR A 288 7.51 8.30 -11.51
CA THR A 288 7.03 8.99 -10.30
C THR A 288 5.52 8.86 -10.15
N LEU A 289 4.75 8.98 -11.24
CA LEU A 289 3.29 8.81 -11.21
C LEU A 289 2.88 7.37 -10.83
N ARG A 290 3.67 6.35 -11.20
CA ARG A 290 3.46 4.96 -10.77
C ARG A 290 3.73 4.77 -9.29
N ALA A 291 4.86 5.30 -8.82
CA ALA A 291 5.20 5.31 -7.40
C ALA A 291 4.14 6.06 -6.58
N PHE A 292 3.61 7.15 -7.12
CA PHE A 292 2.57 7.96 -6.50
C PHE A 292 1.23 7.21 -6.34
N ARG A 293 0.76 6.51 -7.38
CA ARG A 293 -0.42 5.61 -7.25
C ARG A 293 -0.22 4.55 -6.17
N CYS A 294 0.97 3.96 -6.14
CA CYS A 294 1.31 2.99 -5.12
C CYS A 294 1.28 3.62 -3.72
N ALA A 295 1.86 4.81 -3.55
CA ALA A 295 1.90 5.53 -2.28
C ALA A 295 0.49 5.88 -1.76
N ASP A 296 -0.40 6.30 -2.66
CA ASP A 296 -1.80 6.58 -2.35
C ASP A 296 -2.56 5.31 -1.95
N ALA A 297 -2.32 4.19 -2.64
CA ALA A 297 -2.93 2.90 -2.27
C ALA A 297 -2.48 2.36 -0.90
N LEU A 298 -1.23 2.66 -0.52
CA LEU A 298 -0.57 2.26 0.73
C LEU A 298 -0.86 3.18 1.92
N ARG A 299 -1.69 4.21 1.73
CA ARG A 299 -2.13 5.11 2.80
C ARG A 299 -2.78 4.37 3.98
N GLN A 300 -2.99 5.10 5.08
CA GLN A 300 -3.64 4.64 6.29
C GLN A 300 -4.90 3.81 6.02
N ARG A 301 -4.87 2.56 6.50
CA ARG A 301 -6.01 1.64 6.55
C ARG A 301 -6.17 1.13 7.97
N GLY A 302 -7.31 0.52 8.27
CA GLY A 302 -7.50 -0.14 9.55
C GLY A 302 -7.58 0.78 10.77
N THR A 303 -6.73 0.54 11.78
CA THR A 303 -6.77 1.27 13.08
C THR A 303 -6.46 2.76 12.96
N HIS A 304 -5.83 3.17 11.87
CA HIS A 304 -5.55 4.56 11.57
C HIS A 304 -6.50 5.13 10.51
N LEU A 305 -7.41 4.32 9.96
CA LEU A 305 -8.38 4.75 8.95
C LEU A 305 -9.30 5.81 9.55
N ARG A 306 -9.29 6.98 8.91
CA ARG A 306 -10.11 8.11 9.28
C ARG A 306 -10.75 8.73 8.06
N THR A 307 -11.94 9.27 8.23
CA THR A 307 -12.52 10.15 7.21
C THR A 307 -11.79 11.50 7.19
N SER A 308 -12.09 12.33 6.20
CA SER A 308 -11.58 13.71 6.10
C SER A 308 -11.98 14.58 7.30
N GLY A 309 -13.05 14.22 8.02
CA GLY A 309 -13.44 14.87 9.27
C GLY A 309 -12.65 14.39 10.50
N GLY A 310 -11.70 13.47 10.31
CA GLY A 310 -10.89 12.88 11.38
C GLY A 310 -11.57 11.75 12.16
N TYR A 311 -12.75 11.29 11.71
CA TYR A 311 -13.55 10.25 12.36
C TYR A 311 -12.97 8.87 12.13
N GLN A 312 -12.80 8.10 13.21
CA GLN A 312 -12.30 6.73 13.13
C GLN A 312 -13.30 5.82 12.43
N VAL A 313 -12.79 4.97 11.54
CA VAL A 313 -13.56 3.90 10.89
C VAL A 313 -13.03 2.56 11.36
N MET A 314 -13.92 1.68 11.81
CA MET A 314 -13.56 0.35 12.33
C MET A 314 -14.53 -0.72 11.84
N VAL A 315 -14.11 -1.98 11.81
CA VAL A 315 -14.99 -3.09 11.42
C VAL A 315 -15.79 -3.60 12.63
N SER A 316 -17.11 -3.76 12.44
CA SER A 316 -17.99 -4.37 13.45
C SER A 316 -17.65 -5.83 13.67
N ARG A 317 -17.47 -6.22 14.93
CA ARG A 317 -17.26 -7.62 15.30
C ARG A 317 -18.50 -8.48 15.15
N VAL A 318 -19.67 -7.87 15.06
CA VAL A 318 -20.96 -8.56 15.04
C VAL A 318 -21.48 -8.73 13.61
N THR A 319 -21.29 -7.73 12.77
CA THR A 319 -21.94 -7.66 11.44
C THR A 319 -20.96 -7.58 10.28
N ALA A 320 -19.66 -7.39 10.55
CA ALA A 320 -18.63 -7.07 9.57
C ALA A 320 -18.86 -5.77 8.77
N SER A 321 -19.80 -4.92 9.18
CA SER A 321 -20.01 -3.58 8.59
C SER A 321 -18.95 -2.58 9.07
N ALA A 322 -18.87 -1.41 8.41
CA ALA A 322 -18.09 -0.30 8.92
C ALA A 322 -18.84 0.41 10.06
N ILE A 323 -18.13 0.74 11.13
CA ILE A 323 -18.58 1.58 12.23
C ILE A 323 -17.76 2.88 12.18
N TYR A 324 -18.46 4.01 12.22
CA TYR A 324 -17.91 5.35 12.26
C TYR A 324 -18.09 5.93 13.65
N ALA A 325 -16.98 6.36 14.25
CA ALA A 325 -17.02 7.13 15.50
C ALA A 325 -17.08 8.63 15.18
N LEU A 326 -18.30 9.15 15.03
CA LEU A 326 -18.55 10.54 14.69
C LEU A 326 -18.56 11.39 15.96
N THR A 327 -17.62 12.34 16.08
CA THR A 327 -17.50 13.21 17.26
C THR A 327 -17.83 14.66 16.90
N ARG A 328 -18.68 15.29 17.72
CA ARG A 328 -18.98 16.73 17.63
C ARG A 328 -17.93 17.56 18.35
N ALA A 329 -17.85 18.84 18.01
CA ALA A 329 -16.99 19.81 18.70
C ALA A 329 -17.27 19.94 20.21
N ASN A 330 -18.50 19.64 20.66
CA ASN A 330 -18.86 19.64 22.08
C ASN A 330 -18.47 18.35 22.83
N GLY A 331 -17.86 17.37 22.15
CA GLY A 331 -17.43 16.10 22.72
C GLY A 331 -18.42 14.94 22.58
N ASP A 332 -19.65 15.18 22.11
CA ASP A 332 -20.62 14.10 21.88
C ASP A 332 -20.09 13.14 20.82
N THR A 333 -20.13 11.83 21.09
CA THR A 333 -19.67 10.80 20.15
C THR A 333 -20.81 9.83 19.83
N PHE A 334 -21.00 9.60 18.53
CA PHE A 334 -22.00 8.69 17.97
C PHE A 334 -21.28 7.55 17.25
N LEU A 335 -21.68 6.31 17.52
CA LEU A 335 -21.25 5.15 16.75
C LEU A 335 -22.32 4.84 15.71
N VAL A 336 -21.98 5.05 14.44
CA VAL A 336 -22.89 4.81 13.31
C VAL A 336 -22.38 3.62 12.51
N GLU A 337 -23.24 2.63 12.30
CA GLU A 337 -22.90 1.48 11.47
C GLU A 337 -23.49 1.63 10.07
N ALA A 338 -22.69 1.35 9.03
CA ALA A 338 -23.18 1.31 7.65
C ALA A 338 -22.54 0.16 6.86
N ASP A 339 -23.36 -0.53 6.07
CA ASP A 339 -22.89 -1.56 5.14
C ASP A 339 -22.35 -0.90 3.87
N THR A 340 -21.05 -0.59 3.92
CA THR A 340 -20.33 0.11 2.85
C THR A 340 -19.10 -0.70 2.45
N THR A 341 -18.52 -0.41 1.28
CA THR A 341 -17.26 -1.04 0.82
C THR A 341 -16.10 -0.80 1.78
N LEU A 342 -16.14 0.28 2.56
CA LEU A 342 -15.18 0.62 3.62
C LEU A 342 -15.06 -0.42 4.73
N SER A 343 -16.06 -1.29 4.90
CA SER A 343 -15.95 -2.42 5.84
C SER A 343 -14.70 -3.27 5.58
N GLY A 344 -14.32 -3.45 4.31
CA GLY A 344 -13.10 -4.12 3.92
C GLY A 344 -11.86 -3.32 4.35
N GLU A 345 -11.83 -2.02 4.08
CA GLU A 345 -10.69 -1.15 4.41
C GLU A 345 -10.48 -1.04 5.92
N ALA A 346 -11.57 -1.02 6.68
CA ALA A 346 -11.57 -1.01 8.12
C ALA A 346 -11.07 -2.34 8.71
N ASN A 347 -11.15 -3.46 7.97
CA ASN A 347 -10.58 -4.74 8.38
C ASN A 347 -9.14 -4.95 7.89
N VAL A 348 -8.70 -4.25 6.85
CA VAL A 348 -7.27 -4.24 6.45
C VAL A 348 -6.47 -3.53 7.54
N ALA A 349 -5.44 -4.19 8.04
CA ALA A 349 -4.60 -3.67 9.10
C ALA A 349 -3.39 -2.90 8.57
N SER A 350 -2.75 -3.41 7.53
CA SER A 350 -1.70 -2.73 6.79
C SER A 350 -1.67 -3.21 5.35
N SER A 351 -1.11 -2.37 4.49
CA SER A 351 -0.68 -2.72 3.15
C SER A 351 0.73 -2.16 2.98
N GLU A 352 1.66 -2.99 2.51
CA GLU A 352 3.08 -2.66 2.38
C GLU A 352 3.60 -3.12 1.01
N LEU A 353 4.55 -2.39 0.45
CA LEU A 353 5.36 -2.85 -0.68
C LEU A 353 6.68 -3.41 -0.14
N THR A 354 6.98 -4.67 -0.44
CA THR A 354 8.21 -5.33 0.01
C THR A 354 9.41 -4.88 -0.84
N ARG A 355 10.63 -5.09 -0.32
CA ARG A 355 11.88 -4.81 -1.05
C ARG A 355 12.03 -5.61 -2.35
N ASP A 356 11.35 -6.75 -2.46
CA ASP A 356 11.33 -7.57 -3.68
C ASP A 356 10.27 -7.08 -4.68
N GLY A 357 9.58 -5.97 -4.38
CA GLY A 357 8.52 -5.41 -5.20
C GLY A 357 7.22 -6.22 -5.15
N ASP A 358 6.92 -6.89 -4.04
CA ASP A 358 5.65 -7.60 -3.82
C ASP A 358 4.72 -6.81 -2.91
N VAL A 359 3.42 -7.09 -2.98
CA VAL A 359 2.42 -6.46 -2.12
C VAL A 359 2.15 -7.35 -0.92
N TRP A 360 2.10 -6.77 0.26
CA TRP A 360 1.85 -7.48 1.51
C TRP A 360 0.69 -6.84 2.25
N ILE A 361 -0.39 -7.58 2.51
CA ILE A 361 -1.63 -7.08 3.11
C ILE A 361 -1.94 -7.90 4.35
N SER A 362 -2.19 -7.22 5.47
CA SER A 362 -2.61 -7.83 6.73
C SER A 362 -4.03 -7.43 7.11
N PHE A 363 -4.67 -8.20 7.99
CA PHE A 363 -6.03 -7.94 8.47
C PHE A 363 -6.06 -7.81 10.00
N HIS A 364 -7.06 -7.11 10.54
CA HIS A 364 -7.27 -7.06 11.99
C HIS A 364 -7.86 -8.35 12.54
N ARG A 365 -8.76 -8.98 11.79
CA ARG A 365 -9.51 -10.15 12.26
C ARG A 365 -10.14 -10.95 11.13
N GLY A 366 -10.45 -12.21 11.43
CA GLY A 366 -11.17 -13.10 10.54
C GLY A 366 -12.30 -13.91 11.20
N ALA A 367 -12.42 -13.92 12.53
CA ALA A 367 -13.52 -14.62 13.20
C ALA A 367 -14.76 -13.73 13.33
N PHE A 368 -15.91 -14.14 12.82
CA PHE A 368 -17.19 -13.44 13.03
C PHE A 368 -18.22 -14.38 13.65
N PRO A 369 -19.35 -13.88 14.18
CA PRO A 369 -20.28 -14.69 14.99
C PRO A 369 -20.85 -15.91 14.25
N ASP A 370 -20.93 -15.82 12.92
CA ASP A 370 -21.43 -16.86 12.05
C ASP A 370 -20.73 -16.86 10.68
N GLU A 371 -20.98 -17.92 9.91
CA GLU A 371 -20.41 -18.14 8.58
C GLU A 371 -20.84 -17.05 7.58
N ALA A 372 -22.10 -16.59 7.64
CA ALA A 372 -22.61 -15.57 6.72
C ALA A 372 -21.89 -14.21 6.93
N THR A 373 -21.66 -13.84 8.19
CA THR A 373 -20.92 -12.64 8.56
C THR A 373 -19.44 -12.76 8.20
N THR A 374 -18.85 -13.95 8.41
CA THR A 374 -17.47 -14.24 7.99
C THR A 374 -17.34 -14.11 6.47
N ARG A 375 -18.27 -14.69 5.70
CA ARG A 375 -18.28 -14.58 4.24
C ARG A 375 -18.43 -13.14 3.77
N ARG A 376 -19.28 -12.34 4.43
CA ARG A 376 -19.38 -10.89 4.15
C ARG A 376 -18.02 -10.19 4.34
N ALA A 377 -17.34 -10.43 5.46
CA ALA A 377 -16.02 -9.86 5.72
C ALA A 377 -15.00 -10.26 4.66
N VAL A 378 -15.02 -11.52 4.22
CA VAL A 378 -14.17 -12.06 3.15
C VAL A 378 -14.40 -11.31 1.83
N VAL A 379 -15.66 -11.19 1.39
CA VAL A 379 -16.02 -10.46 0.15
C VAL A 379 -15.55 -9.02 0.20
N ARG A 380 -15.76 -8.33 1.33
CA ARG A 380 -15.37 -6.93 1.49
C ARG A 380 -13.85 -6.75 1.50
N ALA A 381 -13.12 -7.62 2.19
CA ALA A 381 -11.66 -7.62 2.18
C ALA A 381 -11.10 -7.91 0.78
N ALA A 382 -11.69 -8.86 0.04
CA ALA A 382 -11.26 -9.23 -1.30
C ALA A 382 -11.43 -8.07 -2.31
N LEU A 383 -12.53 -7.31 -2.21
CA LEU A 383 -12.72 -6.10 -3.03
C LEU A 383 -11.60 -5.07 -2.80
N VAL A 384 -11.19 -4.87 -1.53
CA VAL A 384 -10.10 -3.94 -1.19
C VAL A 384 -8.75 -4.45 -1.66
N VAL A 385 -8.47 -5.76 -1.51
CA VAL A 385 -7.25 -6.36 -2.07
C VAL A 385 -7.19 -6.17 -3.58
N ASN A 386 -8.30 -6.37 -4.29
CA ASN A 386 -8.37 -6.17 -5.74
C ASN A 386 -8.22 -4.68 -6.14
N ASP A 387 -8.68 -3.76 -5.31
CA ASP A 387 -8.49 -2.32 -5.52
C ASP A 387 -7.02 -1.89 -5.32
N VAL A 388 -6.42 -2.31 -4.20
CA VAL A 388 -5.00 -2.04 -3.85
C VAL A 388 -4.06 -2.60 -4.90
N GLN A 389 -4.27 -3.84 -5.37
CA GLN A 389 -3.39 -4.40 -6.39
C GLN A 389 -3.50 -3.63 -7.72
N ALA A 390 -4.66 -3.06 -8.06
CA ALA A 390 -4.79 -2.29 -9.30
C ALA A 390 -3.94 -1.01 -9.24
N ASP A 391 -3.84 -0.38 -8.08
CA ASP A 391 -3.02 0.83 -7.92
C ASP A 391 -1.53 0.53 -7.77
N ILE A 392 -1.16 -0.66 -7.27
CA ILE A 392 0.24 -1.04 -7.08
C ILE A 392 0.74 -1.86 -8.26
N VAL A 393 0.22 -3.07 -8.46
CA VAL A 393 0.71 -4.03 -9.46
C VAL A 393 0.45 -3.52 -10.88
N GLU A 394 -0.78 -3.11 -11.20
CA GLU A 394 -1.10 -2.69 -12.57
C GLU A 394 -0.37 -1.41 -12.95
N SER A 395 -0.13 -0.52 -11.99
CA SER A 395 0.68 0.68 -12.19
C SER A 395 2.10 0.39 -12.69
N PHE A 396 2.69 -0.78 -12.44
CA PHE A 396 4.03 -1.11 -12.98
C PHE A 396 3.98 -1.92 -14.29
N GLN A 397 2.81 -2.14 -14.89
CA GLN A 397 2.71 -2.78 -16.19
C GLN A 397 3.36 -1.91 -17.28
N ARG A 398 4.20 -2.54 -18.10
CA ARG A 398 4.92 -1.91 -19.22
C ARG A 398 4.38 -2.39 -20.56
N PRO A 399 4.54 -1.62 -21.65
CA PRO A 399 4.18 -2.08 -22.98
C PRO A 399 4.93 -3.37 -23.34
N SER A 400 4.25 -4.34 -23.94
CA SER A 400 4.80 -5.67 -24.29
C SER A 400 5.96 -5.67 -25.29
N ARG A 401 6.42 -4.50 -25.76
CA ARG A 401 7.32 -4.36 -26.92
C ARG A 401 8.80 -4.61 -26.62
N ALA A 402 9.21 -4.75 -25.36
CA ALA A 402 10.54 -5.26 -25.02
C ALA A 402 10.54 -5.92 -23.63
N PRO A 403 11.20 -7.08 -23.45
CA PRO A 403 11.42 -7.64 -22.13
C PRO A 403 12.21 -6.64 -21.27
N LEU A 404 11.81 -6.52 -20.00
CA LEU A 404 12.50 -5.65 -19.05
C LEU A 404 13.95 -6.12 -18.89
N PRO A 405 14.94 -5.21 -18.90
CA PRO A 405 16.31 -5.59 -18.63
C PRO A 405 16.42 -6.11 -17.18
N PRO A 406 17.06 -7.26 -16.94
CA PRO A 406 17.43 -7.66 -15.59
C PRO A 406 18.22 -6.53 -14.90
N PRO A 407 18.04 -6.29 -13.59
CA PRO A 407 17.32 -7.11 -12.61
C PRO A 407 15.83 -6.76 -12.43
N LEU A 408 15.22 -5.99 -13.33
CA LEU A 408 13.87 -5.47 -13.12
C LEU A 408 12.81 -6.58 -13.10
N LYS A 409 11.95 -6.54 -12.08
CA LYS A 409 10.84 -7.46 -11.89
C LYS A 409 9.61 -6.98 -12.68
N PRO A 410 9.09 -7.78 -13.62
CA PRO A 410 7.85 -7.46 -14.31
C PRO A 410 6.66 -7.44 -13.36
N ALA A 411 5.69 -6.56 -13.62
CA ALA A 411 4.45 -6.49 -12.85
C ALA A 411 3.71 -7.84 -12.76
N GLY A 412 3.74 -8.66 -13.83
CA GLY A 412 3.14 -9.99 -13.84
C GLY A 412 3.82 -11.01 -12.91
N GLN A 413 5.02 -10.72 -12.41
CA GLN A 413 5.75 -11.55 -11.44
C GLN A 413 5.60 -11.06 -10.00
N MET A 414 4.96 -9.90 -9.77
CA MET A 414 4.67 -9.43 -8.41
C MET A 414 3.64 -10.38 -7.77
N LEU A 415 3.88 -10.72 -6.50
CA LEU A 415 3.00 -11.51 -5.66
C LEU A 415 2.20 -10.60 -4.72
N ILE A 416 1.04 -11.08 -4.31
CA ILE A 416 0.18 -10.43 -3.33
C ILE A 416 0.06 -11.38 -2.15
N PHE A 417 0.75 -11.05 -1.06
CA PHE A 417 0.73 -11.83 0.17
C PHE A 417 -0.41 -11.36 1.07
N LEU A 418 -1.24 -12.29 1.52
CA LEU A 418 -2.33 -12.05 2.46
C LEU A 418 -1.98 -12.70 3.80
N GLU A 419 -1.71 -11.91 4.84
CA GLU A 419 -1.38 -12.46 6.16
C GLU A 419 -2.58 -13.19 6.78
N GLY A 420 -2.30 -14.33 7.40
CA GLY A 420 -3.22 -15.00 8.31
C GLY A 420 -3.60 -14.12 9.52
N VAL A 421 -4.72 -14.48 10.15
CA VAL A 421 -5.21 -13.85 11.39
C VAL A 421 -5.35 -14.90 12.49
N GLU A 422 -5.02 -14.51 13.72
CA GLU A 422 -4.94 -15.42 14.88
C GLU A 422 -6.30 -16.01 15.23
N ASP A 423 -7.37 -15.22 15.10
CA ASP A 423 -8.72 -15.62 15.49
C ASP A 423 -9.42 -16.51 14.44
N ASN A 424 -8.94 -16.52 13.19
CA ASN A 424 -9.42 -17.42 12.14
C ASN A 424 -8.31 -17.73 11.13
N LEU A 425 -7.69 -18.90 11.29
CA LEU A 425 -6.61 -19.35 10.42
C LEU A 425 -7.05 -19.47 8.95
N GLU A 426 -8.31 -19.74 8.65
CA GLU A 426 -8.78 -19.92 7.27
C GLU A 426 -9.03 -18.60 6.54
N PHE A 427 -9.07 -17.47 7.25
CA PHE A 427 -9.53 -16.20 6.69
C PHE A 427 -8.73 -15.73 5.47
N ALA A 428 -7.39 -15.71 5.54
CA ALA A 428 -6.56 -15.28 4.42
C ALA A 428 -6.71 -16.21 3.20
N GLN A 429 -6.96 -17.50 3.45
CA GLN A 429 -7.22 -18.48 2.40
C GLN A 429 -8.58 -18.24 1.71
N MET A 430 -9.61 -17.91 2.49
CA MET A 430 -10.93 -17.54 1.97
C MET A 430 -10.89 -16.22 1.18
N VAL A 431 -10.15 -15.21 1.67
CA VAL A 431 -9.95 -13.94 0.93
C VAL A 431 -9.20 -14.20 -0.38
N ARG A 432 -8.16 -15.04 -0.38
CA ARG A 432 -7.45 -15.43 -1.60
C ARG A 432 -8.39 -16.01 -2.65
N GLU A 433 -9.23 -16.97 -2.26
CA GLU A 433 -10.18 -17.62 -3.17
C GLU A 433 -11.18 -16.61 -3.75
N GLU A 434 -11.70 -15.71 -2.91
CA GLU A 434 -12.60 -14.65 -3.35
C GLU A 434 -11.94 -13.65 -4.29
N VAL A 435 -10.68 -13.26 -4.03
CA VAL A 435 -9.91 -12.38 -4.94
C VAL A 435 -9.70 -13.06 -6.30
N GLU A 436 -9.39 -14.36 -6.32
CA GLU A 436 -9.22 -15.14 -7.55
C GLU A 436 -10.54 -15.38 -8.29
N GLU A 437 -11.68 -15.30 -7.61
CA GLU A 437 -13.02 -15.29 -8.20
C GLU A 437 -13.35 -13.94 -8.84
N ILE A 438 -13.14 -12.84 -8.11
CA ILE A 438 -13.33 -11.46 -8.59
C ILE A 438 -12.42 -11.15 -9.77
N ASN A 439 -11.15 -11.59 -9.70
CA ASN A 439 -10.14 -11.32 -10.72
C ASN A 439 -9.32 -12.58 -11.05
N PRO A 440 -9.81 -13.43 -11.98
CA PRO A 440 -9.14 -14.67 -12.37
C PRO A 440 -7.70 -14.50 -12.89
N ARG A 441 -7.30 -13.30 -13.33
CA ARG A 441 -5.94 -13.00 -13.80
C ARG A 441 -4.90 -13.02 -12.66
N LEU A 442 -5.35 -12.96 -11.41
CA LEU A 442 -4.50 -13.01 -10.22
C LEU A 442 -4.26 -14.44 -9.69
N ARG A 443 -4.84 -15.47 -10.31
CA ARG A 443 -4.66 -16.86 -9.90
C ARG A 443 -3.19 -17.25 -9.83
N GLY A 444 -2.79 -17.80 -8.69
CA GLY A 444 -1.39 -18.19 -8.43
C GLY A 444 -0.44 -17.03 -8.12
N ARG A 445 -0.93 -15.79 -8.10
CA ARG A 445 -0.17 -14.60 -7.67
C ARG A 445 -0.59 -14.12 -6.28
N VAL A 446 -1.80 -14.44 -5.85
CA VAL A 446 -2.27 -14.20 -4.48
C VAL A 446 -1.89 -15.39 -3.61
N VAL A 447 -1.19 -15.14 -2.51
CA VAL A 447 -0.59 -16.18 -1.66
C VAL A 447 -1.00 -15.90 -0.21
N ALA A 448 -1.65 -16.87 0.44
CA ALA A 448 -1.82 -16.83 1.88
C ALA A 448 -0.43 -16.93 2.53
N ALA A 449 -0.13 -15.99 3.42
CA ALA A 449 1.18 -15.79 4.01
C ALA A 449 1.07 -15.81 5.54
N PRO A 450 2.17 -16.11 6.23
CA PRO A 450 2.17 -16.08 7.68
C PRO A 450 1.96 -14.70 8.27
N MET A 451 1.22 -14.65 9.38
CA MET A 451 1.12 -13.45 10.20
C MET A 451 2.51 -12.96 10.64
N LEU A 452 2.82 -11.69 10.35
CA LEU A 452 4.04 -11.02 10.82
C LEU A 452 3.76 -9.75 11.64
N ARG A 453 2.49 -9.33 11.73
CA ARG A 453 2.10 -8.07 12.39
C ARG A 453 2.43 -8.00 13.89
N ASN A 454 2.14 -9.05 14.65
CA ASN A 454 2.32 -9.07 16.11
C ASN A 454 3.68 -9.66 16.50
N ILE A 455 4.75 -9.24 15.81
CA ILE A 455 6.10 -9.77 16.00
C ILE A 455 7.05 -8.60 16.32
N ALA A 456 8.00 -8.81 17.22
CA ALA A 456 9.03 -7.81 17.48
C ALA A 456 9.82 -7.52 16.20
N ASP A 457 10.14 -6.24 15.93
CA ASP A 457 10.80 -5.81 14.69
C ASP A 457 12.06 -6.60 14.34
N GLU A 458 12.83 -6.97 15.37
CA GLU A 458 14.06 -7.74 15.19
C GLU A 458 13.79 -9.21 14.84
N GLU A 459 12.81 -9.87 15.47
CA GLU A 459 12.35 -11.21 15.04
C GLU A 459 11.79 -11.17 13.62
N ARG A 460 10.97 -10.16 13.30
CA ARG A 460 10.42 -9.97 11.94
C ARG A 460 11.55 -9.82 10.93
N ARG A 461 12.54 -8.97 11.23
CA ARG A 461 13.72 -8.76 10.39
C ARG A 461 14.53 -10.05 10.20
N HIS A 462 14.74 -10.82 11.27
CA HIS A 462 15.42 -12.12 11.18
C HIS A 462 14.68 -13.06 10.24
N TYR A 463 13.36 -13.18 10.37
CA TYR A 463 12.56 -14.03 9.48
C TYR A 463 12.61 -13.56 8.03
N LEU A 464 12.43 -12.25 7.77
CA LEU A 464 12.47 -11.71 6.42
C LEU A 464 13.85 -11.87 5.75
N ASN A 465 14.94 -11.80 6.51
CA ASN A 465 16.30 -12.02 6.02
C ASN A 465 16.71 -13.51 5.96
N ALA A 466 15.95 -14.41 6.59
CA ALA A 466 16.23 -15.83 6.59
C ALA A 466 15.90 -16.46 5.22
N VAL A 467 16.60 -17.54 4.89
CA VAL A 467 16.47 -18.22 3.59
C VAL A 467 15.29 -19.18 3.61
N PRO A 468 14.37 -19.16 2.62
CA PRO A 468 13.31 -20.15 2.52
C PRO A 468 13.86 -21.58 2.48
N VAL A 469 13.24 -22.50 3.23
CA VAL A 469 13.64 -23.91 3.23
C VAL A 469 13.16 -24.59 1.95
N GLN A 470 14.03 -24.64 0.94
CA GLN A 470 13.79 -25.31 -0.34
C GLN A 470 14.28 -26.77 -0.35
N TRP A 471 14.33 -27.43 0.81
CA TRP A 471 14.86 -28.78 0.91
C TRP A 471 14.02 -29.79 0.12
N PRO A 472 14.64 -30.84 -0.47
CA PRO A 472 13.91 -31.99 -1.01
C PRO A 472 13.02 -32.66 0.04
N ARG A 473 11.96 -33.34 -0.41
CA ARG A 473 10.99 -34.01 0.47
C ARG A 473 11.67 -34.99 1.42
N GLU A 474 12.67 -35.73 0.93
CA GLU A 474 13.42 -36.74 1.67
C GLU A 474 14.13 -36.12 2.88
N ARG A 475 14.76 -34.96 2.69
CA ARG A 475 15.45 -34.24 3.77
C ARG A 475 14.48 -33.72 4.83
N ARG A 476 13.29 -33.27 4.43
CA ARG A 476 12.23 -32.84 5.36
C ARG A 476 11.72 -34.00 6.19
N VAL A 477 11.44 -35.15 5.55
CA VAL A 477 11.00 -36.38 6.23
C VAL A 477 12.06 -36.87 7.21
N GLU A 478 13.34 -36.86 6.82
CA GLU A 478 14.43 -37.27 7.71
C GLU A 478 14.54 -36.36 8.94
N LEU A 479 14.40 -35.03 8.78
CA LEU A 479 14.36 -34.12 9.92
C LEU A 479 13.20 -34.48 10.87
N LEU A 480 11.98 -34.65 10.34
CA LEU A 480 10.81 -35.00 11.15
C LEU A 480 11.01 -36.32 11.89
N ARG A 481 11.61 -37.33 11.24
CA ARG A 481 11.98 -38.61 11.87
C ARG A 481 12.95 -38.42 13.04
N ARG A 482 13.99 -37.60 12.86
CA ARG A 482 14.97 -37.28 13.92
C ARG A 482 14.33 -36.52 15.08
N MET A 483 13.38 -35.62 14.80
CA MET A 483 12.60 -34.92 15.83
C MET A 483 11.67 -35.87 16.58
N ALA A 484 11.04 -36.83 15.89
CA ALA A 484 10.21 -37.85 16.50
C ALA A 484 10.99 -38.74 17.49
N ALA A 485 12.24 -39.09 17.13
CA ALA A 485 13.13 -39.80 18.04
C ALA A 485 13.48 -39.02 19.32
N ARG A 486 13.24 -37.69 19.35
CA ARG A 486 13.38 -36.83 20.54
C ARG A 486 12.04 -36.51 21.22
N GLY A 487 10.97 -37.22 20.85
CA GLY A 487 9.66 -37.09 21.48
C GLY A 487 8.75 -36.01 20.90
N HIS A 488 9.09 -35.40 19.76
CA HIS A 488 8.15 -34.51 19.06
C HIS A 488 7.16 -35.32 18.20
N ARG A 489 5.86 -35.07 18.33
CA ARG A 489 4.86 -35.83 17.57
C ARG A 489 4.78 -35.36 16.12
N THR A 490 5.36 -36.14 15.20
CA THR A 490 5.36 -35.81 13.76
C THR A 490 4.44 -36.68 12.90
N GLU A 491 3.74 -37.64 13.50
CA GLU A 491 2.80 -38.51 12.78
C GLU A 491 1.71 -37.70 12.08
N GLY A 492 1.48 -37.99 10.80
CA GLY A 492 0.46 -37.35 9.97
C GLY A 492 0.74 -35.89 9.59
N MET A 493 1.96 -35.38 9.81
CA MET A 493 2.42 -34.13 9.20
C MET A 493 2.64 -34.32 7.70
N ASP A 494 2.14 -33.41 6.87
CA ASP A 494 2.54 -33.33 5.46
C ASP A 494 3.83 -32.50 5.34
N PRO A 495 4.96 -33.08 4.90
CA PRO A 495 6.22 -32.34 4.73
C PRO A 495 6.17 -31.20 3.70
N ALA A 496 5.21 -31.21 2.77
CA ALA A 496 5.03 -30.11 1.84
C ALA A 496 4.45 -28.89 2.57
N GLU A 497 3.31 -29.07 3.24
CA GLU A 497 2.61 -28.00 3.97
C GLU A 497 3.37 -27.53 5.20
N ALA A 498 3.94 -28.46 5.99
CA ALA A 498 4.66 -28.13 7.21
C ALA A 498 5.89 -27.23 6.96
N PHE A 499 6.46 -27.23 5.75
CA PHE A 499 7.65 -26.45 5.41
C PHE A 499 7.37 -25.26 4.49
N ARG A 500 6.13 -25.02 4.06
CA ARG A 500 5.76 -24.03 3.03
C ARG A 500 6.26 -22.60 3.32
N HIS A 501 6.31 -22.21 4.58
CA HIS A 501 6.83 -20.90 5.03
C HIS A 501 7.94 -21.01 6.07
N VAL A 502 8.53 -22.19 6.23
CA VAL A 502 9.65 -22.35 7.15
C VAL A 502 10.90 -21.74 6.52
N ARG A 503 11.59 -20.92 7.29
CA ARG A 503 12.86 -20.30 6.88
C ARG A 503 14.02 -20.81 7.72
N MET A 504 15.22 -20.73 7.17
CA MET A 504 16.47 -21.10 7.83
C MET A 504 17.26 -19.84 8.13
N LEU A 505 17.47 -19.59 9.41
CA LEU A 505 18.22 -18.46 9.92
C LEU A 505 19.58 -18.95 10.43
N SER A 506 20.66 -18.32 9.97
CA SER A 506 22.00 -18.53 10.49
C SER A 506 22.31 -17.44 11.51
N LEU A 507 22.47 -17.83 12.77
CA LEU A 507 22.88 -16.94 13.85
C LEU A 507 24.38 -17.03 14.06
N ARG A 508 25.02 -15.88 14.22
CA ARG A 508 26.40 -15.75 14.67
C ARG A 508 26.46 -15.68 16.19
N ARG A 509 27.59 -16.09 16.76
CA ARG A 509 27.88 -15.89 18.18
C ARG A 509 27.60 -14.45 18.62
N GLY A 510 26.91 -14.31 19.74
CA GLY A 510 26.50 -13.06 20.36
C GLY A 510 25.15 -12.53 19.87
N GLN A 511 24.58 -13.06 18.79
CA GLN A 511 23.28 -12.61 18.30
C GLN A 511 22.13 -13.11 19.18
N VAL A 512 21.13 -12.26 19.37
CA VAL A 512 19.89 -12.56 20.07
C VAL A 512 18.91 -13.18 19.09
N LEU A 513 18.40 -14.37 19.41
CA LEU A 513 17.34 -15.03 18.65
C LEU A 513 15.96 -14.46 19.02
N MET A 514 15.71 -14.32 20.32
CA MET A 514 14.49 -13.75 20.88
C MET A 514 14.76 -13.18 22.27
N GLU A 515 14.06 -12.13 22.66
CA GLU A 515 14.14 -11.57 24.01
C GLU A 515 12.88 -11.84 24.82
N ALA A 516 13.04 -11.89 26.14
CA ALA A 516 11.91 -11.95 27.04
C ALA A 516 10.99 -10.71 26.89
N ASN A 517 9.69 -10.91 27.11
CA ASN A 517 8.62 -9.94 26.93
C ASN A 517 8.30 -9.53 25.49
N TRP A 518 9.07 -9.98 24.49
CA TRP A 518 8.65 -9.83 23.10
C TRP A 518 7.38 -10.65 22.81
N PRO A 519 6.51 -10.21 21.88
CA PRO A 519 5.48 -11.08 21.34
C PRO A 519 6.06 -12.40 20.81
N SER A 520 5.32 -13.50 20.93
CA SER A 520 5.80 -14.80 20.45
C SER A 520 5.57 -14.97 18.96
N GLY A 521 6.47 -14.42 18.15
CA GLY A 521 6.30 -14.37 16.71
C GLY A 521 6.61 -15.66 15.97
N PHE A 522 7.42 -16.56 16.53
CA PHE A 522 7.85 -17.79 15.86
C PHE A 522 8.10 -18.96 16.81
N VAL A 523 8.11 -20.18 16.28
CA VAL A 523 8.74 -21.35 16.92
C VAL A 523 10.05 -21.64 16.22
N TYR A 524 11.10 -21.90 17.01
CA TYR A 524 12.42 -22.18 16.49
C TYR A 524 12.81 -23.64 16.68
N VAL A 525 13.49 -24.24 15.70
CA VAL A 525 14.08 -25.59 15.85
C VAL A 525 15.59 -25.49 15.57
N PRO A 526 16.45 -25.61 16.59
CA PRO A 526 17.89 -25.56 16.40
C PRO A 526 18.39 -26.79 15.64
N LEU A 527 19.21 -26.60 14.61
CA LEU A 527 19.82 -27.68 13.82
C LEU A 527 21.18 -28.14 14.37
N GLY A 528 21.70 -27.42 15.36
CA GLY A 528 22.94 -27.73 16.09
C GLY A 528 22.87 -27.23 17.54
N PRO A 529 23.86 -27.58 18.39
CA PRO A 529 24.05 -26.93 19.68
C PRO A 529 24.49 -25.46 19.48
N GLY A 530 24.36 -24.64 20.52
CA GLY A 530 24.92 -23.28 20.51
C GLY A 530 23.98 -22.19 21.04
N LEU A 531 22.73 -22.50 21.34
CA LEU A 531 21.80 -21.53 21.92
C LEU A 531 21.74 -21.66 23.45
N MET A 532 21.72 -20.51 24.13
CA MET A 532 21.58 -20.39 25.58
C MET A 532 20.35 -19.54 25.93
N GLY A 533 19.46 -20.09 26.74
CA GLY A 533 18.27 -19.41 27.24
C GLY A 533 18.44 -18.89 28.66
N ARG A 534 17.97 -17.65 28.89
CA ARG A 534 17.92 -16.97 30.19
C ARG A 534 16.45 -16.66 30.51
N PRO A 535 15.76 -17.53 31.27
CA PRO A 535 14.36 -17.34 31.62
C PRO A 535 14.15 -16.20 32.62
N LEU A 536 13.00 -15.53 32.53
CA LEU A 536 12.51 -14.61 33.56
C LEU A 536 12.11 -15.38 34.83
N GLY A 537 11.99 -14.68 35.96
CA GLY A 537 11.45 -15.26 37.19
C GLY A 537 12.46 -16.02 38.06
N GLY A 538 13.76 -15.80 37.86
CA GLY A 538 14.81 -16.34 38.72
C GLY A 538 15.19 -17.81 38.46
N TYR A 539 14.67 -18.42 37.39
CA TYR A 539 15.06 -19.78 36.99
C TYR A 539 16.50 -19.81 36.43
N HIS A 540 17.12 -20.97 36.50
CA HIS A 540 18.46 -21.19 35.95
C HIS A 540 18.48 -21.05 34.42
N THR A 541 19.62 -20.60 33.90
CA THR A 541 19.90 -20.62 32.45
C THR A 541 19.93 -22.05 31.92
N PHE A 542 19.49 -22.24 30.68
CA PHE A 542 19.43 -23.56 30.05
C PHE A 542 20.05 -23.53 28.64
N ALA A 543 20.72 -24.60 28.24
CA ALA A 543 21.11 -24.77 26.85
C ALA A 543 19.91 -25.27 26.04
N ALA A 544 19.60 -24.64 24.89
CA ALA A 544 18.57 -25.18 24.02
C ALA A 544 19.11 -26.42 23.29
N HIS A 545 18.32 -27.49 23.29
CA HIS A 545 18.72 -28.75 22.69
C HIS A 545 18.43 -28.76 21.19
N GLU A 546 19.34 -29.34 20.41
CA GLU A 546 19.16 -29.61 18.99
C GLU A 546 17.84 -30.37 18.73
N LEU A 547 17.15 -30.01 17.65
CA LEU A 547 15.89 -30.62 17.20
C LEU A 547 14.71 -30.54 18.17
N VAL A 548 14.83 -29.78 19.27
CA VAL A 548 13.73 -29.55 20.20
C VAL A 548 13.13 -28.17 19.92
N PRO A 549 11.81 -28.07 19.66
CA PRO A 549 11.15 -26.78 19.45
C PRO A 549 11.34 -25.83 20.63
N LEU A 550 11.67 -24.59 20.34
CA LEU A 550 11.93 -23.51 21.28
C LEU A 550 10.97 -22.34 21.03
N GLY A 551 10.47 -21.71 22.10
CA GLY A 551 9.51 -20.61 21.99
C GLY A 551 8.06 -21.05 21.70
N ASN A 552 7.82 -22.35 21.55
CA ASN A 552 6.50 -22.95 21.33
C ASN A 552 5.49 -22.64 22.45
N THR A 553 5.92 -22.54 23.71
CA THR A 553 5.02 -22.23 24.83
C THR A 553 4.31 -20.89 24.65
N GLY A 554 5.03 -19.87 24.20
CA GLY A 554 4.46 -18.55 23.98
C GLY A 554 3.49 -18.54 22.81
N VAL A 555 3.83 -19.22 21.72
CA VAL A 555 2.95 -19.39 20.54
C VAL A 555 1.66 -20.14 20.91
N VAL A 556 1.76 -21.29 21.58
CA VAL A 556 0.59 -22.11 21.94
C VAL A 556 -0.33 -21.38 22.92
N ARG A 557 0.22 -20.54 23.81
CA ARG A 557 -0.56 -19.79 24.81
C ARG A 557 -1.07 -18.44 24.31
N GLY A 558 -0.57 -17.93 23.18
CA GLY A 558 -0.78 -16.53 22.79
C GLY A 558 -0.16 -15.55 23.81
N ALA A 559 1.01 -15.88 24.35
CA ALA A 559 1.69 -15.09 25.38
C ALA A 559 3.05 -14.56 24.90
N VAL A 560 3.58 -13.54 25.58
CA VAL A 560 4.93 -13.03 25.34
C VAL A 560 6.00 -14.07 25.67
N ARG A 561 7.20 -13.89 25.13
CA ARG A 561 8.40 -14.68 25.43
C ARG A 561 8.72 -14.60 26.93
N ASN A 562 9.02 -15.74 27.53
CA ASN A 562 9.40 -15.83 28.95
C ASN A 562 10.92 -15.95 29.16
N SER A 563 11.72 -15.89 28.11
CA SER A 563 13.17 -16.06 28.16
C SER A 563 13.85 -15.29 27.03
N THR A 564 15.06 -14.79 27.30
CA THR A 564 15.97 -14.29 26.26
C THR A 564 16.87 -15.42 25.81
N VAL A 565 17.00 -15.63 24.50
CA VAL A 565 17.84 -16.68 23.93
C VAL A 565 18.90 -16.07 23.03
N THR A 566 20.16 -16.39 23.31
CA THR A 566 21.33 -15.90 22.57
C THR A 566 22.13 -17.06 21.99
N ALA A 567 22.75 -16.83 20.83
CA ALA A 567 23.71 -17.74 20.24
C ALA A 567 25.08 -17.58 20.93
N GLU A 568 25.55 -18.61 21.63
CA GLU A 568 26.90 -18.69 22.19
C GLU A 568 27.93 -19.19 21.16
N GLN A 569 27.45 -19.80 20.07
CA GLN A 569 28.22 -20.28 18.93
C GLN A 569 27.41 -20.01 17.65
N ASP A 570 28.07 -20.08 16.49
CA ASP A 570 27.37 -20.01 15.21
C ASP A 570 26.45 -21.22 15.06
N VAL A 571 25.16 -20.98 14.76
CA VAL A 571 24.13 -22.04 14.73
C VAL A 571 23.06 -21.72 13.70
N GLU A 572 22.60 -22.76 13.01
CA GLU A 572 21.42 -22.67 12.13
C GLU A 572 20.15 -23.06 12.89
N VAL A 573 19.09 -22.30 12.68
CA VAL A 573 17.78 -22.54 13.27
C VAL A 573 16.71 -22.50 12.18
N LEU A 574 15.73 -23.40 12.27
CA LEU A 574 14.49 -23.26 11.52
C LEU A 574 13.60 -22.25 12.25
N VAL A 575 13.00 -21.34 11.48
CA VAL A 575 12.02 -20.36 11.94
C VAL A 575 10.66 -20.75 11.37
N ILE A 576 9.74 -21.12 12.26
CA ILE A 576 8.42 -21.64 11.91
C ILE A 576 7.37 -20.61 12.34
N PRO A 577 6.58 -20.06 11.41
CA PRO A 577 5.49 -19.15 11.76
C PRO A 577 4.43 -19.77 12.67
N PRO A 578 3.75 -19.00 13.53
CA PRO A 578 2.82 -19.51 14.53
C PRO A 578 1.67 -20.31 13.90
N GLU A 579 1.09 -19.80 12.82
CA GLU A 579 0.00 -20.47 12.10
C GLU A 579 0.45 -21.79 11.45
N VAL A 580 1.65 -21.84 10.86
CA VAL A 580 2.21 -23.05 10.27
C VAL A 580 2.45 -24.07 11.38
N TYR A 581 3.00 -23.59 12.51
CA TYR A 581 3.20 -24.42 13.68
C TYR A 581 1.88 -24.98 14.18
N MET A 582 0.87 -24.14 14.42
CA MET A 582 -0.42 -24.56 14.98
C MET A 582 -1.21 -25.49 14.06
N ARG A 583 -1.14 -25.32 12.73
CA ARG A 583 -1.83 -26.22 11.78
C ARG A 583 -1.09 -27.53 11.53
N HIS A 584 0.24 -27.45 11.37
CA HIS A 584 0.98 -28.54 10.77
C HIS A 584 1.99 -29.19 11.71
N TRP A 585 2.51 -28.49 12.72
CA TRP A 585 3.53 -29.02 13.64
C TRP A 585 2.98 -29.35 15.04
N HIS A 586 1.94 -28.65 15.48
CA HIS A 586 1.41 -28.77 16.83
C HIS A 586 0.49 -29.98 16.93
N ARG A 587 1.01 -31.06 17.51
CA ARG A 587 0.24 -32.24 17.91
C ARG A 587 0.66 -32.68 19.30
N THR A 588 -0.30 -33.06 20.12
CA THR A 588 -0.06 -33.55 21.48
C THR A 588 -0.24 -35.05 21.53
N TYR A 589 0.48 -35.72 22.43
CA TYR A 589 0.14 -37.10 22.80
C TYR A 589 -1.04 -37.08 23.76
N THR A 590 -1.95 -38.03 23.59
CA THR A 590 -2.88 -38.39 24.66
C THR A 590 -2.11 -39.06 25.80
N LEU A 591 -2.68 -39.04 27.01
CA LEU A 591 -2.07 -39.72 28.16
C LEU A 591 -1.84 -41.22 27.89
N GLN A 592 -2.73 -41.86 27.14
CA GLN A 592 -2.61 -43.28 26.80
C GLN A 592 -1.46 -43.55 25.84
N GLU A 593 -1.29 -42.72 24.81
CA GLU A 593 -0.16 -42.83 23.88
C GLU A 593 1.17 -42.61 24.60
N PHE A 594 1.25 -41.56 25.42
CA PHE A 594 2.45 -41.27 26.22
C PHE A 594 2.79 -42.43 27.16
N ALA A 595 1.80 -43.00 27.85
CA ALA A 595 2.02 -44.15 28.74
C ALA A 595 2.52 -45.38 27.97
N ARG A 596 1.98 -45.66 26.77
CA ARG A 596 2.43 -46.78 25.93
C ARG A 596 3.87 -46.62 25.45
N MET A 597 4.30 -45.40 25.14
CA MET A 597 5.68 -45.13 24.72
C MET A 597 6.73 -45.42 25.79
N HIS A 598 6.32 -45.49 27.06
CA HIS A 598 7.19 -45.73 28.21
C HIS A 598 6.82 -47.00 28.98
N ALA A 599 5.88 -47.80 28.49
CA ALA A 599 5.59 -49.09 29.07
C ALA A 599 6.80 -50.01 28.85
N PRO A 600 7.25 -50.76 29.88
CA PRO A 600 8.29 -51.76 29.70
C PRO A 600 7.79 -52.82 28.70
N GLU A 601 8.65 -53.20 27.74
CA GLU A 601 8.40 -54.28 26.77
C GLU A 601 8.15 -55.64 27.44
#